data_AF-A0A2D4MD36-F1
#
_entry.id   AF-A0A2D4MD36-F1
#
_cell.length_a   1.000
_cell.length_b   1.000
_cell.length_c   1.000
_cell.angle_alpha   90.00
_cell.angle_beta   90.00
_cell.angle_gamma   90.00
#
_symmetry.space_group_name_H-M   'P 1'
#
loop_
_entity.id
_entity.type
_entity.pdbx_description
1 polymer ?
#
loop_
_entity_poly.entity_id
_entity_poly.type
_entity_poly.pdbx_seq_one_letter_code
_entity_poly.pdbx_strand_id
1 'polypeptide(L)'
;ILVLDGKRLRTEPAKVMETVQKFLGVTNTIDYHKTLAFDLKKGFWCQLLEGGKTKCLGKSKGRKYPEMDLDSRAFLRDYYRDHNIELSKLLYKIGQTLPTWLREELQNTR
;
A
#
# COMPACT_ATOMS: atom_id res chain seq x y z
N ILE A 1 -13.61 11.70 1.30
CA ILE A 1 -12.93 10.69 0.46
C ILE A 1 -11.64 10.29 1.17
N LEU A 2 -11.22 9.02 1.08
CA LEU A 2 -9.97 8.53 1.63
C LEU A 2 -9.11 7.93 0.51
N VAL A 3 -7.88 8.41 0.36
CA VAL A 3 -6.88 7.84 -0.55
C VAL A 3 -5.84 7.11 0.29
N LEU A 4 -5.66 5.82 0.03
CA LEU A 4 -4.74 4.98 0.78
C LEU A 4 -3.41 4.79 0.04
N ASP A 5 -2.33 4.74 0.82
CA ASP A 5 -1.02 4.36 0.31
C ASP A 5 -0.93 2.83 0.15
N GLY A 6 -0.99 2.38 -1.11
CA GLY A 6 -0.88 0.95 -1.44
C GLY A 6 0.45 0.31 -1.04
N LYS A 7 1.57 1.07 -1.05
CA LYS A 7 2.87 0.57 -0.59
C LYS A 7 2.81 0.29 0.91
N ARG A 8 2.25 1.23 1.69
CA ARG A 8 2.04 1.05 3.14
C ARG A 8 1.02 -0.04 3.46
N LEU A 9 -0.04 -0.20 2.68
CA LEU A 9 -1.01 -1.29 2.90
C LEU A 9 -0.33 -2.65 2.74
N ARG A 10 0.59 -2.79 1.78
CA ARG A 10 1.34 -4.02 1.57
C ARG A 10 2.33 -4.30 2.71
N THR A 11 3.03 -3.28 3.21
CA THR A 11 4.11 -3.45 4.20
C THR A 11 3.63 -3.41 5.64
N GLU A 12 2.64 -2.56 5.94
CA GLU A 12 2.12 -2.27 7.28
C GLU A 12 0.57 -2.17 7.27
N PRO A 13 -0.14 -3.25 6.90
CA PRO A 13 -1.59 -3.22 6.71
C PRO A 13 -2.35 -2.80 7.96
N ALA A 14 -1.89 -3.19 9.15
CA ALA A 14 -2.58 -2.87 10.40
C ALA A 14 -2.70 -1.36 10.63
N LYS A 15 -1.62 -0.60 10.42
CA LYS A 15 -1.64 0.88 10.53
C LYS A 15 -2.55 1.53 9.50
N VAL A 16 -2.66 0.95 8.30
CA VAL A 16 -3.58 1.44 7.27
C VAL A 16 -5.03 1.14 7.67
N MET A 17 -5.30 -0.05 8.20
CA MET A 17 -6.63 -0.43 8.68
C MET A 17 -7.09 0.41 9.87
N GLU A 18 -6.20 0.85 10.76
CA GLU A 18 -6.55 1.85 11.79
C GLU A 18 -7.06 3.15 11.17
N THR A 19 -6.40 3.62 10.11
CA THR A 19 -6.81 4.84 9.38
C THR A 19 -8.18 4.65 8.73
N VAL A 20 -8.42 3.48 8.12
CA VAL A 20 -9.70 3.12 7.50
C VAL A 20 -10.82 3.08 8.55
N GLN A 21 -10.59 2.43 9.69
CA GLN A 21 -11.59 2.32 10.75
C GLN A 21 -11.96 3.70 11.31
N LYS A 22 -10.98 4.57 11.54
CA LYS A 22 -11.22 5.97 11.95
C LYS A 22 -12.01 6.74 10.90
N PHE A 23 -11.65 6.63 9.62
CA PHE A 23 -12.35 7.30 8.52
C PHE A 23 -13.82 6.86 8.42
N LEU A 24 -14.09 5.57 8.64
CA LEU A 24 -15.45 5.02 8.61
C LEU A 24 -16.26 5.27 9.89
N GLY A 25 -15.65 5.80 10.97
CA GLY A 25 -16.32 5.98 12.25
C GLY A 25 -16.67 4.66 12.95
N VAL A 26 -15.86 3.61 12.76
CA VAL A 26 -16.08 2.30 13.38
C VAL A 26 -15.96 2.44 14.90
N THR A 27 -17.03 2.10 15.63
CA THR A 27 -17.09 2.19 17.10
C THR A 27 -16.27 1.10 17.78
N ASN A 28 -16.36 -0.13 17.29
CA ASN A 28 -15.63 -1.29 17.80
C ASN A 28 -14.43 -1.59 16.92
N THR A 29 -13.32 -0.91 17.16
CA THR A 29 -12.10 -1.06 16.35
C THR A 29 -11.45 -2.42 16.57
N ILE A 30 -11.08 -3.08 15.48
CA ILE A 30 -10.31 -4.31 15.44
C ILE A 30 -8.82 -3.96 15.40
N ASP A 31 -8.05 -4.58 16.29
CA ASP A 31 -6.58 -4.47 16.30
C ASP A 31 -5.97 -5.46 15.28
N TYR A 32 -5.73 -4.95 14.08
CA TYR A 32 -5.14 -5.73 13.00
C TYR A 32 -3.67 -6.12 13.23
N HIS A 33 -2.99 -5.57 14.25
CA HIS A 33 -1.66 -6.05 14.63
C HIS A 33 -1.72 -7.44 15.27
N LYS A 34 -2.86 -7.80 15.87
CA LYS A 34 -3.07 -9.10 16.51
C LYS A 34 -3.73 -10.13 15.60
N THR A 35 -4.43 -9.67 14.56
CA THR A 35 -5.19 -10.55 13.66
C THR A 35 -4.51 -10.77 12.31
N LEU A 36 -3.36 -10.13 12.06
CA LEU A 36 -2.56 -10.33 10.86
C LEU A 36 -1.17 -10.85 11.21
N ALA A 37 -0.65 -11.72 10.36
CA ALA A 37 0.73 -12.20 10.43
C ALA A 37 1.37 -12.18 9.04
N PHE A 38 2.67 -11.91 8.97
CA PHE A 38 3.41 -11.96 7.71
C PHE A 38 3.76 -13.40 7.37
N ASP A 39 3.31 -13.86 6.20
CA ASP A 39 3.65 -15.19 5.71
C ASP A 39 4.85 -15.08 4.76
N LEU A 40 6.01 -15.59 5.20
CA LEU A 40 7.29 -15.52 4.45
C LEU A 40 7.20 -16.24 3.10
N LYS A 41 6.47 -17.36 3.03
CA LYS A 41 6.34 -18.14 1.80
C LYS A 41 5.43 -17.43 0.79
N LYS A 42 4.37 -16.79 1.27
CA LYS A 42 3.48 -15.98 0.45
C LYS A 42 4.15 -14.66 0.04
N GLY A 43 4.96 -14.07 0.93
CA GLY A 43 5.55 -12.74 0.81
C GLY A 43 4.59 -11.59 1.13
N PHE A 44 3.50 -11.88 1.85
CA PHE A 44 2.45 -10.90 2.17
C PHE A 44 1.89 -11.14 3.57
N TRP A 45 1.27 -10.10 4.13
CA TRP A 45 0.44 -10.22 5.32
C TRP A 45 -0.85 -10.99 5.04
N CYS A 46 -1.19 -11.88 5.95
CA CYS A 46 -2.34 -12.77 5.89
C CYS A 46 -3.13 -12.72 7.20
N GLN A 47 -4.37 -13.20 7.19
CA GLN A 47 -5.15 -13.33 8.40
C GLN A 47 -4.53 -14.42 9.30
N LEU A 48 -4.30 -14.10 10.57
CA LEU A 48 -3.88 -15.05 11.59
C LEU A 48 -5.12 -15.81 12.09
N LEU A 49 -5.04 -17.14 12.10
CA LEU A 49 -6.05 -18.03 12.64
C LEU A 49 -5.54 -18.69 13.93
N GLU A 50 -6.44 -19.39 14.62
CA GLU A 50 -6.11 -20.20 15.78
C GLU A 50 -5.02 -21.24 15.45
N GLY A 51 -4.16 -21.52 16.43
CA GLY A 51 -3.04 -22.45 16.28
C GLY A 51 -1.91 -21.94 15.37
N GLY A 52 -1.82 -20.63 15.13
CA GLY A 52 -0.72 -20.00 14.39
C GLY A 52 -0.78 -20.17 12.87
N LYS A 53 -1.90 -20.69 12.33
CA LYS A 53 -2.09 -20.87 10.89
C LYS A 53 -2.41 -19.54 10.21
N THR A 54 -1.93 -19.35 8.98
CA THR A 54 -2.22 -18.16 8.17
C THR A 54 -3.27 -18.49 7.10
N LYS A 55 -4.27 -17.60 6.94
CA LYS A 55 -5.20 -17.61 5.82
C LYS A 55 -4.87 -16.46 4.88
N CYS A 56 -4.14 -16.79 3.83
CA CYS A 56 -3.70 -15.83 2.83
C CYS A 56 -4.72 -15.64 1.70
N LEU A 57 -4.61 -14.52 1.00
CA LEU A 57 -5.33 -14.32 -0.26
C LEU A 57 -4.91 -15.39 -1.29
N GLY A 58 -5.85 -15.73 -2.17
CA GLY A 58 -5.68 -16.80 -3.17
C GLY A 58 -4.55 -16.55 -4.17
N LYS A 59 -4.24 -17.58 -4.97
CA LYS A 59 -3.12 -17.59 -5.94
C LYS A 59 -3.13 -16.43 -6.94
N SER A 60 -4.29 -15.85 -7.23
CA SER A 60 -4.44 -14.72 -8.15
C SER A 60 -3.98 -13.37 -7.56
N LYS A 61 -3.68 -13.29 -6.26
CA LYS A 61 -3.25 -12.06 -5.57
C LYS A 61 -1.79 -12.17 -5.12
N GLY A 62 -0.97 -11.20 -5.54
CA GLY A 62 0.48 -11.26 -5.34
C GLY A 62 1.13 -12.37 -6.16
N ARG A 63 0.82 -12.40 -7.47
CA ARG A 63 1.46 -13.31 -8.41
C ARG A 63 2.96 -13.00 -8.48
N LYS A 64 3.77 -14.02 -8.69
CA LYS A 64 5.22 -13.87 -8.89
C LYS A 64 5.46 -13.53 -10.35
N TYR A 65 6.00 -12.34 -10.59
CA TYR A 65 6.42 -11.88 -11.90
C TYR A 65 7.94 -11.70 -11.87
N PRO A 66 8.63 -11.80 -13.01
CA PRO A 66 9.97 -11.25 -13.16
C PRO A 66 9.99 -9.77 -12.76
N GLU A 67 11.13 -9.28 -12.28
CA GLU A 67 11.29 -7.85 -12.06
C GLU A 67 11.13 -7.08 -13.38
N MET A 68 10.58 -5.88 -13.27
CA MET A 68 10.42 -5.00 -14.43
C MET A 68 11.79 -4.55 -14.94
N ASP A 69 11.96 -4.64 -16.25
CA ASP A 69 13.13 -4.15 -16.97
C ASP A 69 13.45 -2.68 -16.61
N LEU A 70 14.74 -2.36 -16.52
CA LEU A 70 15.22 -1.07 -16.03
C LEU A 70 14.89 0.07 -16.99
N ASP A 71 15.00 -0.16 -18.30
CA ASP A 71 14.68 0.85 -19.32
C ASP A 71 13.17 1.10 -19.34
N SER A 72 12.38 0.05 -19.23
CA SER A 72 10.92 0.13 -19.08
C SER A 72 10.52 0.92 -17.84
N ARG A 73 11.20 0.69 -16.71
CA ARG A 73 10.98 1.45 -15.46
C ARG A 73 11.32 2.93 -15.64
N ALA A 74 12.47 3.22 -16.24
CA ALA A 74 12.92 4.59 -16.47
C ALA A 74 11.96 5.36 -17.40
N PHE A 75 11.54 4.70 -18.48
CA PHE A 75 10.53 5.22 -19.40
C PHE A 75 9.22 5.55 -18.69
N LEU A 76 8.68 4.61 -17.90
CA LEU A 76 7.42 4.83 -17.19
C LEU A 76 7.53 5.92 -16.12
N ARG A 77 8.69 6.04 -15.46
CA ARG A 77 8.95 7.10 -14.50
C ARG A 77 8.88 8.48 -15.17
N ASP A 78 9.48 8.63 -16.34
CA ASP A 78 9.45 9.87 -17.11
C ASP A 78 8.02 10.17 -17.61
N TYR A 79 7.36 9.17 -18.19
CA TYR A 79 5.99 9.28 -18.69
C TYR A 79 5.00 9.75 -17.59
N TYR A 80 5.08 9.17 -16.39
CA TYR A 80 4.18 9.52 -15.30
C TYR A 80 4.59 10.76 -14.50
N ARG A 81 5.69 11.43 -14.84
CA ARG A 81 6.24 12.54 -14.04
C ARG A 81 5.21 13.65 -13.82
N ASP A 82 4.65 14.20 -14.90
CA ASP A 82 3.70 15.31 -14.80
C ASP A 82 2.38 14.85 -14.16
N HIS A 83 1.95 13.62 -14.44
CA HIS A 83 0.80 13.01 -13.77
C HIS A 83 0.99 12.91 -12.25
N ASN A 84 2.20 12.54 -11.80
CA ASN A 84 2.54 12.44 -10.39
C ASN A 84 2.63 13.82 -9.72
N ILE A 85 3.11 14.85 -10.43
CA ILE A 85 3.09 16.24 -9.95
C ILE A 85 1.65 16.71 -9.75
N GLU A 86 0.78 16.53 -10.75
CA GLU A 86 -0.62 16.95 -10.65
C GLU A 86 -1.40 16.14 -9.61
N LEU A 87 -1.11 14.85 -9.48
CA LEU A 87 -1.66 14.02 -8.41
C LEU A 87 -1.24 14.56 -7.03
N SER A 88 0.02 14.95 -6.85
CA SER A 88 0.49 15.50 -5.57
C SER A 88 -0.23 16.80 -5.19
N LYS A 89 -0.44 17.71 -6.16
CA LYS A 89 -1.21 18.95 -5.98
C LYS A 89 -2.66 18.66 -5.64
N LEU A 90 -3.27 17.71 -6.35
CA LEU A 90 -4.65 17.30 -6.10
C LEU A 90 -4.80 16.73 -4.69
N LEU A 91 -3.96 15.76 -4.29
CA LEU A 91 -4.00 15.15 -2.96
C LEU A 91 -3.85 16.18 -1.85
N TYR A 92 -2.93 17.13 -2.02
CA TYR A 92 -2.78 18.25 -1.09
C TYR A 92 -4.06 19.10 -1.01
N LYS A 93 -4.64 19.48 -2.15
CA LYS A 93 -5.88 20.26 -2.23
C LYS A 93 -7.06 19.58 -1.54
N ILE A 94 -7.15 18.25 -1.59
CA ILE A 94 -8.22 17.47 -0.94
C ILE A 94 -7.85 17.02 0.49
N GLY A 95 -6.77 17.56 1.08
CA GLY A 95 -6.36 17.28 2.45
C GLY A 95 -5.88 15.84 2.70
N GLN A 96 -5.43 15.13 1.66
CA GLN A 96 -4.89 13.78 1.77
C GLN A 96 -3.37 13.81 1.94
N THR A 97 -2.84 12.90 2.74
CA THR A 97 -1.39 12.71 2.87
C THR A 97 -0.83 12.08 1.60
N LEU A 98 0.33 12.55 1.14
CA LEU A 98 1.00 11.95 -0.02
C LEU A 98 1.48 10.53 0.30
N PRO A 99 1.16 9.53 -0.55
CA PRO A 99 1.73 8.19 -0.47
C PRO A 99 3.26 8.22 -0.43
N THR A 100 3.86 7.28 0.30
CA THR A 100 5.32 7.12 0.45
C THR A 100 6.03 7.00 -0.90
N TRP A 101 5.53 6.12 -1.78
CA TRP A 101 6.09 5.92 -3.11
C TRP A 101 6.05 7.22 -3.95
N LEU A 102 4.97 8.00 -3.85
CA LEU A 102 4.83 9.24 -4.63
C LEU A 102 5.83 10.29 -4.15
N ARG A 103 6.07 10.38 -2.83
CA ARG A 103 7.09 11.27 -2.27
C ARG A 103 8.50 10.90 -2.74
N GLU A 104 8.82 9.61 -2.72
CA GLU A 104 10.11 9.09 -3.20
C GLU A 104 10.33 9.39 -4.70
N GLU A 105 9.33 9.12 -5.54
CA GLU A 105 9.40 9.40 -6.99
C GLU A 105 9.64 10.88 -7.28
N LEU A 106 8.90 11.78 -6.61
CA LEU A 106 9.02 13.23 -6.81
C LEU A 106 10.34 13.82 -6.27
N GLN A 107 10.96 13.18 -5.27
CA GLN A 107 12.29 13.58 -4.77
C GLN A 107 13.41 13.14 -5.71
N ASN A 108 13.30 11.92 -6.27
CA ASN A 108 14.29 11.34 -7.17
C ASN A 108 14.29 11.95 -8.60
N THR A 109 13.47 12.99 -8.82
CA THR A 109 13.43 13.72 -10.10
C THR A 109 14.19 15.06 -10.07
N ARG A 110 14.96 15.32 -9.01
CA ARG A 110 15.89 16.45 -8.91
C ARG A 110 17.32 16.02 -9.22
#